data_AF-D8TB46-F1
#
_entry.id   AF-D8TB46-F1
#
_cell.length_a   1.000
_cell.length_b   1.000
_cell.length_c   1.000
_cell.angle_alpha   90.00
_cell.angle_beta   90.00
_cell.angle_gamma   90.00
#
_symmetry.space_group_name_H-M   'P 1'
#
loop_
_entity.id
_entity.type
_entity.pdbx_description
1 polymer ?
#
loop_
_entity_poly.entity_id
_entity_poly.type
_entity_poly.pdbx_seq_one_letter_code
_entity_poly.pdbx_strand_id
1 'polypeptide(L)'
;MAYSLGVFGAAVACKARIPITVIARSMSSQSSQASDEIISDLSKKKCVPCDSKNLRPMSEESAKELLHQAPGWKIEQVDGKLELQRSWRTKSFIKGIEFFKLVSDVAEAEGHHPDLHLTGYNNVRINISTHSAGGLTENDFILAAKIGALDASDLFRKPKV
;
A
#
# COMPACT_ATOMS: atom_id res chain seq x y z
N MET A 1 24.77 62.19 15.01
CA MET A 1 23.52 62.66 14.37
C MET A 1 22.72 61.42 13.99
N ALA A 2 21.68 61.04 14.74
CA ALA A 2 20.34 61.67 14.77
C ALA A 2 19.57 61.42 13.46
N TYR A 3 18.31 61.01 13.40
CA TYR A 3 17.30 60.46 14.32
C TYR A 3 16.02 60.42 13.45
N SER A 4 15.19 59.38 13.51
CA SER A 4 13.74 59.53 13.29
C SER A 4 12.97 58.33 13.84
N LEU A 5 11.74 58.55 14.29
CA LEU A 5 10.84 57.56 14.88
C LEU A 5 9.45 57.67 14.23
N GLY A 6 8.77 56.53 14.08
CA GLY A 6 7.38 56.42 13.63
C GLY A 6 6.76 55.16 14.25
N VAL A 7 6.35 55.19 15.52
CA VAL A 7 5.09 55.74 16.08
C VAL A 7 3.94 54.72 15.98
N PHE A 8 3.22 54.54 17.10
CA PHE A 8 2.24 53.48 17.33
C PHE A 8 0.86 53.77 16.71
N GLY A 9 0.17 52.71 16.27
CA GLY A 9 -1.28 52.71 16.03
C GLY A 9 -2.01 52.01 17.18
N ALA A 10 -3.13 52.58 17.64
CA ALA A 10 -3.83 52.14 18.86
C ALA A 10 -4.90 51.06 18.62
N ALA A 11 -5.22 50.30 19.68
CA ALA A 11 -6.32 49.35 19.69
C ALA A 11 -7.69 50.03 19.89
N VAL A 12 -8.74 49.44 19.32
CA VAL A 12 -10.14 49.78 19.62
C VAL A 12 -10.89 48.49 19.95
N ALA A 13 -11.60 48.49 21.08
CA ALA A 13 -12.47 47.39 21.50
C ALA A 13 -13.85 47.95 21.87
N CYS A 14 -14.91 47.27 21.44
CA CYS A 14 -16.28 47.58 21.86
C CYS A 14 -17.10 46.29 22.00
N LYS A 15 -17.98 46.23 23.01
CA LYS A 15 -18.86 45.07 23.32
C LYS A 15 -20.32 45.48 23.15
N ALA A 16 -21.15 44.67 22.48
CA ALA A 16 -22.60 44.71 22.66
C ALA A 16 -23.33 43.40 22.29
N ARG A 17 -23.86 42.74 23.33
CA ARG A 17 -25.09 41.92 23.53
C ARG A 17 -25.90 41.26 22.38
N ILE A 18 -26.73 40.30 22.81
CA ILE A 18 -27.55 39.32 22.07
C ILE A 18 -29.05 39.62 22.32
N PRO A 19 -29.96 39.33 21.36
CA PRO A 19 -31.05 38.36 21.57
C PRO A 19 -31.17 37.38 20.37
N ILE A 20 -31.44 36.05 20.48
CA ILE A 20 -32.37 35.21 21.28
C ILE A 20 -33.77 35.06 20.64
N THR A 21 -34.02 33.88 20.03
CA THR A 21 -35.30 33.39 19.42
C THR A 21 -35.78 34.19 18.19
N VAL A 22 -36.51 33.66 17.19
CA VAL A 22 -37.15 32.35 16.88
C VAL A 22 -36.75 31.96 15.41
N ILE A 23 -37.17 30.91 14.68
CA ILE A 23 -38.21 29.86 14.76
C ILE A 23 -37.58 28.50 14.38
N ALA A 24 -38.11 27.37 14.87
CA ALA A 24 -37.67 26.02 14.48
C ALA A 24 -38.18 25.57 13.09
N ARG A 25 -37.38 24.76 12.38
CA ARG A 25 -37.85 23.80 11.37
C ARG A 25 -37.12 22.47 11.52
N SER A 26 -37.87 21.43 11.86
CA SER A 26 -37.45 20.05 11.61
C SER A 26 -37.46 19.79 10.11
N MET A 27 -36.40 19.18 9.58
CA MET A 27 -36.50 18.12 8.58
C MET A 27 -35.31 17.17 8.72
N SER A 28 -35.59 15.88 8.51
CA SER A 28 -34.62 14.79 8.55
C SER A 28 -33.87 14.65 7.23
N SER A 29 -32.55 14.47 7.29
CA SER A 29 -31.77 13.85 6.20
C SER A 29 -30.79 12.85 6.80
N GLN A 30 -31.12 11.56 6.76
CA GLN A 30 -30.21 10.49 7.15
C GLN A 30 -29.19 10.28 6.02
N SER A 31 -27.93 10.64 6.27
CA SER A 31 -26.81 10.37 5.39
C SER A 31 -25.51 10.44 6.20
N SER A 32 -24.70 9.40 6.30
CA SER A 32 -24.89 8.01 5.85
C SER A 32 -24.16 7.11 6.85
N GLN A 33 -24.72 5.96 7.22
CA GLN A 33 -23.98 5.01 8.04
C GLN A 33 -22.73 4.57 7.27
N ALA A 34 -21.56 4.72 7.88
CA ALA A 34 -20.33 4.22 7.30
C ALA A 34 -20.44 2.70 7.17
N SER A 35 -20.38 2.21 5.93
CA SER A 35 -20.10 0.80 5.67
C SER A 35 -18.63 0.56 5.95
N ASP A 36 -18.28 0.45 7.23
CA ASP A 36 -17.04 -0.18 7.67
C ASP A 36 -17.12 -1.68 7.32
N GLU A 37 -16.97 -1.97 6.02
CA GLU A 37 -16.70 -3.32 5.55
C GLU A 37 -15.43 -3.82 6.24
N ILE A 38 -15.43 -5.08 6.65
CA ILE A 38 -14.25 -5.72 7.24
C ILE A 38 -13.27 -6.06 6.10
N ILE A 39 -12.68 -5.02 5.51
CA ILE A 39 -11.58 -5.12 4.55
C ILE A 39 -10.41 -5.75 5.31
N SER A 40 -10.26 -7.06 5.15
CA SER A 40 -9.35 -7.89 5.96
C SER A 40 -7.89 -7.70 5.56
N ASP A 41 -7.33 -6.55 5.95
CA ASP A 41 -6.00 -6.06 5.60
C ASP A 41 -4.93 -7.17 5.59
N LEU A 42 -4.59 -7.61 4.38
CA LEU A 42 -3.63 -8.70 4.14
C LEU A 42 -2.25 -8.39 4.70
N SER A 43 -1.87 -7.12 4.85
CA SER A 43 -0.57 -6.75 5.45
C SER A 43 -0.49 -7.13 6.93
N LYS A 44 -1.63 -7.32 7.61
CA LYS A 44 -1.72 -7.74 9.03
C LYS A 44 -1.90 -9.25 9.23
N LYS A 45 -2.24 -10.02 8.20
CA LYS A 45 -2.35 -11.49 8.28
C LYS A 45 -0.95 -12.13 8.38
N LYS A 46 -0.87 -13.45 8.55
CA LYS A 46 0.38 -14.24 8.43
C LYS A 46 0.18 -15.34 7.40
N CYS A 47 1.23 -15.64 6.63
CA CYS A 47 1.21 -16.77 5.71
C CYS A 47 1.08 -18.11 6.48
N VAL A 48 0.43 -19.08 5.85
CA VAL A 48 0.32 -20.46 6.32
C VAL A 48 1.43 -21.30 5.68
N PRO A 49 2.10 -22.24 6.38
CA PRO A 49 3.18 -23.05 5.82
C PRO A 49 2.82 -23.70 4.48
N CYS A 50 3.66 -23.47 3.46
CA CYS A 50 3.34 -23.80 2.06
C CYS A 50 3.27 -25.32 1.77
N ASP A 51 3.72 -26.18 2.67
CA ASP A 51 3.59 -27.64 2.63
C ASP A 51 2.24 -28.16 3.15
N SER A 52 1.37 -27.27 3.64
CA SER A 52 0.04 -27.60 4.17
C SER A 52 -0.82 -28.37 3.17
N LYS A 53 -1.19 -29.61 3.51
CA LYS A 53 -1.95 -30.55 2.64
C LYS A 53 -3.30 -30.05 2.11
N ASN A 54 -3.83 -28.96 2.66
CA ASN A 54 -5.11 -28.35 2.26
C ASN A 54 -4.93 -27.13 1.35
N LEU A 55 -3.69 -26.69 1.11
CA LEU A 55 -3.39 -25.50 0.31
C LEU A 55 -3.63 -25.80 -1.18
N ARG A 56 -4.52 -25.03 -1.79
CA ARG A 56 -4.96 -25.18 -3.19
C ARG A 56 -4.90 -23.82 -3.88
N PRO A 57 -4.65 -23.80 -5.21
CA PRO A 57 -4.69 -22.55 -5.95
C PRO A 57 -6.13 -22.02 -5.99
N MET A 58 -6.29 -20.70 -5.85
CA MET A 58 -7.57 -20.01 -6.02
C MET A 58 -7.93 -19.83 -7.50
N SER A 59 -9.17 -19.47 -7.79
CA SER A 59 -9.59 -19.12 -9.15
C SER A 59 -9.13 -17.71 -9.55
N GLU A 60 -9.19 -17.41 -10.84
CA GLU A 60 -8.78 -16.10 -11.38
C GLU A 60 -9.68 -14.95 -10.87
N GLU A 61 -10.94 -15.25 -10.55
CA GLU A 61 -11.92 -14.33 -9.97
C GLU A 61 -11.51 -13.91 -8.55
N SER A 62 -11.28 -14.87 -7.65
CA SER A 62 -10.83 -14.58 -6.28
C SER A 62 -9.45 -13.92 -6.26
N ALA A 63 -8.57 -14.24 -7.21
CA ALA A 63 -7.30 -13.55 -7.37
C ALA A 63 -7.51 -12.06 -7.72
N LYS A 64 -8.46 -11.73 -8.61
CA LYS A 64 -8.81 -10.34 -8.94
C LYS A 64 -9.43 -9.59 -7.76
N GLU A 65 -10.28 -10.24 -6.97
CA GLU A 65 -10.87 -9.67 -5.75
C GLU A 65 -9.78 -9.26 -4.74
N LEU A 66 -8.78 -10.12 -4.50
CA LEU A 66 -7.67 -9.81 -3.59
C LEU A 66 -6.67 -8.79 -4.16
N LEU A 67 -6.60 -8.60 -5.49
CA LEU A 67 -5.67 -7.67 -6.14
C LEU A 67 -5.86 -6.21 -5.69
N HIS A 68 -7.08 -5.84 -5.29
CA HIS A 68 -7.37 -4.53 -4.69
C HIS A 68 -6.55 -4.24 -3.41
N GLN A 69 -6.13 -5.28 -2.68
CA GLN A 69 -5.30 -5.17 -1.47
C GLN A 69 -3.78 -5.26 -1.77
N ALA A 70 -3.40 -5.51 -3.04
CA ALA A 70 -2.02 -5.57 -3.50
C ALA A 70 -1.74 -4.48 -4.57
N PRO A 71 -1.87 -3.17 -4.23
CA PRO A 71 -1.84 -2.09 -5.22
C PRO A 71 -0.52 -2.01 -5.98
N GLY A 72 -0.61 -2.06 -7.31
CA GLY A 72 0.53 -2.01 -8.23
C GLY A 72 1.14 -3.37 -8.58
N TRP A 73 0.63 -4.46 -8.02
CA TRP A 73 0.85 -5.82 -8.54
C TRP A 73 -0.10 -6.10 -9.71
N LYS A 74 0.21 -7.16 -10.47
CA LYS A 74 -0.63 -7.72 -11.52
C LYS A 74 -0.73 -9.23 -11.36
N ILE A 75 -1.80 -9.81 -11.89
CA ILE A 75 -1.86 -11.25 -12.15
C ILE A 75 -1.36 -11.46 -13.58
N GLU A 76 -0.38 -12.34 -13.75
CA GLU A 76 0.14 -12.77 -15.06
C GLU A 76 0.01 -14.31 -15.14
N GLN A 77 -0.01 -14.87 -16.36
CA GLN A 77 -0.07 -16.33 -16.57
C GLN A 77 1.24 -16.84 -17.17
N VAL A 78 1.92 -17.74 -16.47
CA VAL A 78 3.21 -18.34 -16.85
C VAL A 78 3.13 -19.85 -16.75
N ASP A 79 3.53 -20.57 -17.80
CA ASP A 79 3.49 -22.04 -17.90
C ASP A 79 2.12 -22.66 -17.49
N GLY A 80 1.03 -21.96 -17.82
CA GLY A 80 -0.36 -22.34 -17.52
C GLY A 80 -0.82 -22.02 -16.10
N LYS A 81 0.05 -21.47 -15.24
CA LYS A 81 -0.23 -21.12 -13.83
C LYS A 81 -0.38 -19.61 -13.67
N LEU A 82 -1.11 -19.19 -12.64
CA LEU A 82 -1.21 -17.77 -12.27
C LEU A 82 -0.08 -17.40 -11.29
N GLU A 83 0.51 -16.23 -11.48
CA GLU A 83 1.49 -15.60 -10.60
C GLU A 83 1.14 -14.12 -10.34
N LEU A 84 1.61 -13.57 -9.22
CA LEU A 84 1.60 -12.13 -8.97
C LEU A 84 2.94 -11.54 -9.42
N GLN A 85 2.89 -10.57 -10.32
CA GLN A 85 4.08 -9.91 -10.85
C GLN A 85 4.07 -8.41 -10.56
N ARG A 86 5.24 -7.87 -10.20
CA ARG A 86 5.49 -6.42 -10.12
C ARG A 86 6.91 -6.07 -10.52
N SER A 87 7.08 -4.91 -11.15
CA SER A 87 8.38 -4.41 -11.59
C SER A 87 8.63 -2.98 -11.13
N TRP A 88 9.89 -2.69 -10.81
CA TRP A 88 10.41 -1.39 -10.38
C TRP A 88 11.72 -1.08 -11.09
N ARG A 89 12.04 0.20 -11.24
CA ARG A 89 13.35 0.63 -11.74
C ARG A 89 14.13 1.34 -10.64
N THR A 90 15.25 0.79 -10.21
CA THR A 90 16.06 1.34 -9.12
C THR A 90 17.04 2.41 -9.61
N LYS A 91 17.62 3.19 -8.69
CA LYS A 91 18.63 4.21 -9.04
C LYS A 91 19.93 3.58 -9.57
N SER A 92 20.31 2.41 -9.09
CA SER A 92 21.51 1.65 -9.50
C SER A 92 21.34 0.15 -9.21
N PHE A 93 22.26 -0.67 -9.71
CA PHE A 93 22.35 -2.11 -9.39
C PHE A 93 22.36 -2.37 -7.86
N ILE A 94 23.18 -1.62 -7.11
CA ILE A 94 23.26 -1.73 -5.64
C ILE A 94 21.92 -1.40 -4.99
N LYS A 95 21.18 -0.39 -5.46
CA LYS A 95 19.82 -0.11 -4.97
C LYS A 95 18.80 -1.21 -5.33
N GLY A 96 19.09 -2.05 -6.33
CA GLY A 96 18.35 -3.30 -6.57
C GLY A 96 18.61 -4.34 -5.49
N ILE A 97 19.88 -4.58 -5.15
CA ILE A 97 20.28 -5.53 -4.09
C ILE A 97 19.79 -5.07 -2.70
N GLU A 98 19.85 -3.77 -2.40
CA GLU A 98 19.30 -3.21 -1.15
C GLU A 98 17.78 -3.46 -1.03
N PHE A 99 17.02 -3.23 -2.11
CA PHE A 99 15.58 -3.50 -2.11
C PHE A 99 15.28 -5.00 -1.96
N PHE A 100 16.05 -5.87 -2.62
CA PHE A 100 15.94 -7.31 -2.43
C PHE A 100 16.21 -7.76 -1.00
N LYS A 101 17.15 -7.15 -0.28
CA LYS A 101 17.32 -7.46 1.15
C LYS A 101 16.05 -7.18 1.95
N LEU A 102 15.43 -6.01 1.76
CA LEU A 102 14.18 -5.66 2.45
C LEU A 102 13.05 -6.65 2.13
N VAL A 103 13.00 -7.17 0.89
CA VAL A 103 12.04 -8.21 0.49
C VAL A 103 12.37 -9.56 1.11
N SER A 104 13.64 -9.96 1.17
CA SER A 104 14.08 -11.19 1.85
C SER A 104 13.76 -11.15 3.35
N ASP A 105 14.02 -10.03 4.03
CA ASP A 105 13.71 -9.85 5.45
C ASP A 105 12.20 -10.05 5.73
N VAL A 106 11.31 -9.69 4.79
CA VAL A 106 9.86 -9.98 4.85
C VAL A 106 9.54 -11.44 4.51
N ALA A 107 10.15 -11.99 3.44
CA ALA A 107 9.91 -13.37 2.98
C ALA A 107 10.24 -14.40 4.07
N GLU A 108 11.40 -14.26 4.72
CA GLU A 108 11.82 -15.09 5.85
C GLU A 108 10.86 -14.96 7.05
N ALA A 109 10.39 -13.73 7.34
CA ALA A 109 9.44 -13.48 8.42
C ALA A 109 8.03 -14.05 8.18
N GLU A 110 7.71 -14.44 6.94
CA GLU A 110 6.47 -15.12 6.56
C GLU A 110 6.64 -16.60 6.25
N GLY A 111 7.87 -17.09 6.05
CA GLY A 111 8.13 -18.44 5.54
C GLY A 111 7.59 -18.67 4.12
N HIS A 112 7.52 -17.60 3.31
CA HIS A 112 7.03 -17.65 1.93
C HIS A 112 7.95 -16.83 1.02
N HIS A 113 8.50 -17.47 -0.01
CA HIS A 113 9.63 -16.97 -0.78
C HIS A 113 9.25 -16.56 -2.20
N PRO A 114 9.51 -15.31 -2.62
CA PRO A 114 9.22 -14.83 -3.97
C PRO A 114 10.44 -14.99 -4.90
N ASP A 115 10.18 -15.09 -6.20
CA ASP A 115 11.20 -15.11 -7.24
C ASP A 115 11.73 -13.69 -7.50
N LEU A 116 13.04 -13.49 -7.32
CA LEU A 116 13.71 -12.18 -7.36
C LEU A 116 14.58 -12.03 -8.62
N HIS A 117 14.20 -11.13 -9.54
CA HIS A 117 14.90 -10.93 -10.81
C HIS A 117 15.48 -9.50 -10.94
N LEU A 118 16.81 -9.36 -10.86
CA LEU A 118 17.52 -8.11 -11.19
C LEU A 118 18.14 -8.22 -12.58
N THR A 119 17.62 -7.44 -13.52
CA THR A 119 17.94 -7.49 -14.95
C THR A 119 18.35 -6.12 -15.47
N GLY A 120 19.08 -6.07 -16.60
CA GLY A 120 19.38 -4.81 -17.31
C GLY A 120 19.97 -3.70 -16.43
N TYR A 121 20.91 -4.06 -15.54
CA TYR A 121 21.53 -3.21 -14.50
C TYR A 121 20.60 -2.67 -13.39
N ASN A 122 19.38 -2.20 -13.70
CA ASN A 122 18.49 -1.59 -12.71
C ASN A 122 16.99 -1.88 -12.86
N ASN A 123 16.61 -2.94 -13.58
CA ASN A 123 15.23 -3.40 -13.66
C ASN A 123 15.01 -4.54 -12.65
N VAL A 124 14.27 -4.25 -11.58
CA VAL A 124 13.85 -5.24 -10.59
C VAL A 124 12.45 -5.74 -10.97
N ARG A 125 12.29 -7.05 -11.09
CA ARG A 125 10.99 -7.74 -11.17
C ARG A 125 10.90 -8.76 -10.04
N ILE A 126 9.74 -8.83 -9.42
CA ILE A 126 9.41 -9.84 -8.40
C ILE A 126 8.19 -10.61 -8.89
N ASN A 127 8.28 -11.93 -8.82
CA ASN A 127 7.17 -12.85 -9.04
C ASN A 127 6.82 -13.54 -7.71
N ILE A 128 5.53 -13.78 -7.47
CA ILE A 128 5.06 -14.53 -6.30
C ILE A 128 4.01 -15.55 -6.75
N SER A 129 4.25 -16.82 -6.44
CA SER A 129 3.27 -17.90 -6.56
C SER A 129 3.58 -18.99 -5.54
N THR A 130 2.57 -19.74 -5.11
CA THR A 130 2.78 -20.84 -4.18
C THR A 130 3.11 -22.12 -4.95
N HIS A 131 4.40 -22.37 -5.19
CA HIS A 131 4.88 -23.46 -6.05
C HIS A 131 4.31 -24.85 -5.69
N SER A 132 4.11 -25.13 -4.39
CA SER A 132 3.54 -26.39 -3.87
C SER A 132 2.04 -26.56 -4.17
N ALA A 133 1.28 -25.47 -4.20
CA ALA A 133 -0.12 -25.46 -4.63
C ALA A 133 -0.25 -25.39 -6.17
N GLY A 134 0.81 -24.97 -6.87
CA GLY A 134 0.84 -24.87 -8.33
C GLY A 134 0.17 -23.62 -8.90
N GLY A 135 -0.03 -22.57 -8.10
CA GLY A 135 -0.66 -21.30 -8.50
C GLY A 135 -0.82 -20.35 -7.32
N LEU A 136 -1.73 -19.37 -7.45
CA LEU A 136 -1.95 -18.35 -6.42
C LEU A 136 -2.72 -18.86 -5.20
N THR A 137 -2.26 -18.49 -4.01
CA THR A 137 -2.93 -18.70 -2.71
C THR A 137 -2.98 -17.38 -1.93
N GLU A 138 -3.68 -17.32 -0.80
CA GLU A 138 -3.76 -16.09 0.00
C GLU A 138 -2.36 -15.62 0.49
N ASN A 139 -1.42 -16.54 0.72
CA ASN A 139 -0.04 -16.22 1.06
C ASN A 139 0.63 -15.28 0.05
N ASP A 140 0.35 -15.46 -1.25
CA ASP A 140 0.95 -14.67 -2.32
C ASP A 140 0.51 -13.20 -2.22
N PHE A 141 -0.77 -12.96 -1.89
CA PHE A 141 -1.33 -11.63 -1.69
C PHE A 141 -0.92 -11.01 -0.34
N ILE A 142 -0.78 -11.79 0.73
CA ILE A 142 -0.23 -11.36 2.02
C ILE A 142 1.20 -10.84 1.85
N LEU A 143 2.04 -11.60 1.14
CA LEU A 143 3.42 -11.20 0.85
C LEU A 143 3.48 -9.99 -0.10
N ALA A 144 2.65 -9.97 -1.16
CA ALA A 144 2.54 -8.84 -2.08
C ALA A 144 2.14 -7.52 -1.39
N ALA A 145 1.18 -7.58 -0.45
CA ALA A 145 0.76 -6.43 0.36
C ALA A 145 1.88 -5.92 1.27
N LYS A 146 2.61 -6.82 1.94
CA LYS A 146 3.74 -6.46 2.83
C LYS A 146 4.91 -5.84 2.07
N ILE A 147 5.30 -6.43 0.93
CA ILE A 147 6.30 -5.83 0.03
C ILE A 147 5.83 -4.47 -0.49
N GLY A 148 4.52 -4.31 -0.73
CA GLY A 148 3.92 -3.03 -1.12
C GLY A 148 3.93 -1.94 -0.03
N ALA A 149 4.10 -2.32 1.24
CA ALA A 149 4.15 -1.43 2.40
C ALA A 149 5.58 -1.04 2.83
N LEU A 150 6.62 -1.57 2.19
CA LEU A 150 8.02 -1.20 2.45
C LEU A 150 8.30 0.25 2.00
N ASP A 151 8.82 1.10 2.90
CA ASP A 151 9.39 2.39 2.48
C ASP A 151 10.76 2.17 1.82
N ALA A 152 10.70 1.82 0.54
CA ALA A 152 11.82 1.76 -0.40
C ALA A 152 11.80 2.94 -1.39
N SER A 153 11.08 4.02 -1.05
CA SER A 153 10.76 5.12 -1.99
C SER A 153 12.00 5.85 -2.51
N ASP A 154 13.10 5.84 -1.75
CA ASP A 154 14.39 6.40 -2.14
C ASP A 154 15.23 5.45 -3.01
N LEU A 155 14.97 4.13 -3.02
CA LEU A 155 15.74 3.17 -3.83
C LEU A 155 15.37 3.28 -5.32
N PHE A 156 14.17 3.76 -5.60
CA PHE A 156 13.59 3.83 -6.95
C PHE A 156 13.97 5.10 -7.74
N ARG A 157 14.01 4.95 -9.06
CA ARG A 157 14.13 6.05 -10.01
C ARG A 157 12.74 6.66 -10.22
N LYS A 158 12.56 7.93 -9.84
CA LYS A 158 11.36 8.69 -10.20
C LYS A 158 11.17 8.68 -11.74
N PRO A 159 9.94 8.56 -12.26
CA PRO A 159 9.68 8.74 -13.68
C PRO A 159 10.28 10.05 -14.21
N LYS A 160 10.74 10.05 -15.46
CA LYS A 160 10.92 11.31 -16.17
C LYS A 160 9.53 11.81 -16.53
N VAL A 161 9.17 12.98 -16.02
CA VAL A 161 8.13 13.86 -16.57
C VAL A 161 8.74 14.57 -17.78
#